data_AF-A0A383F8U4-F1
#
_entry.id   AF-A0A383F8U4-F1
#
_cell.length_a   1.000
_cell.length_b   1.000
_cell.length_c   1.000
_cell.angle_alpha   90.00
_cell.angle_beta   90.00
_cell.angle_gamma   90.00
#
_symmetry.space_group_name_H-M   'P 1'
#
loop_
_entity.id
_entity.type
_entity.pdbx_description
1 polymer ?
#
loop_
_entity_poly.entity_id
_entity_poly.type
_entity_poly.pdbx_seq_one_letter_code
_entity_poly.pdbx_strand_id
1 'polypeptide(L)' 'MPIVLLRWITIIAIAIIFCTTFLKGQTYTVGDTIGNFNLEICENGEGTWDYHIDGLHNVTWINLFTSW' A
#
# COMPACT_ATOMS: atom_id res chain seq x y z
N MET A 1 3.15 -19.46 -37.43
CA MET A 1 4.19 -19.32 -36.38
C MET A 1 4.37 -17.91 -35.81
N PRO A 2 4.41 -16.80 -36.58
CA PRO A 2 4.71 -15.48 -36.00
C PRO A 2 3.60 -14.90 -35.11
N ILE A 3 2.32 -15.17 -35.43
CA ILE A 3 1.16 -14.62 -34.69
C ILE A 3 1.04 -15.22 -33.27
N VAL A 4 1.32 -16.52 -33.11
CA VAL A 4 1.27 -17.18 -31.80
C VAL A 4 2.39 -16.66 -30.91
N LEU A 5 3.59 -16.50 -31.46
CA LEU A 5 4.74 -15.92 -30.75
C LEU A 5 4.47 -14.47 -30.31
N LEU A 6 3.93 -13.64 -31.22
CA LEU A 6 3.57 -12.25 -30.92
C LEU A 6 2.53 -12.16 -29.79
N ARG A 7 1.54 -13.07 -29.78
CA ARG A 7 0.52 -13.15 -28.72
C ARG A 7 1.12 -13.48 -27.34
N TRP A 8 2.10 -14.36 -27.27
CA TRP A 8 2.74 -14.69 -25.99
C TRP A 8 3.62 -13.55 -25.48
N ILE A 9 4.34 -12.88 -26.37
CA ILE A 9 5.16 -11.71 -26.03
C ILE A 9 4.28 -10.59 -25.46
N THR A 10 3.12 -10.32 -26.06
CA THR A 10 2.22 -9.27 -25.56
C THR A 10 1.62 -9.61 -24.20
N ILE A 11 1.21 -10.87 -23.96
CA ILE A 11 0.69 -11.30 -22.65
C ILE A 11 1.77 -11.16 -21.57
N ILE A 12 3.00 -11.58 -21.86
CA ILE A 12 4.12 -11.49 -20.91
C ILE A 12 4.45 -10.02 -20.61
N ALA A 13 4.48 -9.15 -21.62
CA ALA A 13 4.73 -7.73 -21.43
C ALA A 13 3.66 -7.06 -20.53
N ILE A 14 2.38 -7.38 -20.74
CA ILE A 14 1.28 -6.87 -19.90
C ILE A 14 1.41 -7.37 -18.46
N ALA A 15 1.73 -8.65 -18.27
CA ALA A 15 1.91 -9.23 -16.93
C ALA A 15 3.08 -8.59 -16.18
N ILE A 16 4.21 -8.33 -16.85
CA ILE A 16 5.37 -7.67 -16.26
C ILE A 16 5.03 -6.22 -15.85
N ILE A 17 4.34 -5.47 -16.73
CA ILE A 17 3.90 -4.11 -16.42
C ILE A 17 2.99 -4.13 -15.18
N PHE A 18 2.01 -5.04 -15.13
CA PHE A 18 1.10 -5.16 -13.97
C PHE A 18 1.85 -5.50 -12.67
N CYS A 19 2.75 -6.49 -12.69
CA CYS A 19 3.52 -6.85 -11.50
C CYS A 19 4.45 -5.72 -11.02
N THR A 20 5.03 -4.95 -11.94
CA THR A 20 6.01 -3.89 -11.58
C THR A 20 5.39 -2.56 -11.19
N THR A 21 4.13 -2.29 -11.58
CA THR A 21 3.43 -1.06 -11.22
C THR A 21 2.58 -1.21 -9.97
N PHE A 22 1.95 -2.36 -9.75
CA PHE A 22 1.02 -2.56 -8.62
C PHE A 22 1.68 -3.11 -7.35
N LEU A 23 2.85 -3.76 -7.45
CA LEU A 23 3.54 -4.33 -6.28
C LEU A 23 4.64 -3.41 -5.71
N LYS A 24 4.57 -2.10 -5.98
CA LYS A 24 5.49 -1.15 -5.34
C LYS A 24 5.04 -0.92 -3.90
N GLY A 25 5.70 -1.59 -2.96
CA GLY A 25 5.64 -1.19 -1.55
C GLY A 25 6.07 0.28 -1.43
N GLN A 26 5.25 1.10 -0.79
CA GLN A 26 5.59 2.50 -0.54
C GLN A 26 6.70 2.52 0.52
N THR A 27 7.90 2.92 0.12
CA THR A 27 9.01 3.11 1.07
C THR A 27 8.91 4.53 1.58
N TYR A 28 8.59 4.69 2.87
CA TYR A 28 8.66 5.97 3.55
C TYR A 28 10.03 6.11 4.22
N THR A 29 10.60 7.31 4.14
CA THR A 29 11.87 7.69 4.74
C THR A 29 11.67 8.82 5.74
N VAL A 30 12.68 9.05 6.58
CA VAL A 30 12.62 10.13 7.58
C VAL A 30 12.51 11.48 6.86
N GLY A 31 11.45 12.23 7.18
CA GLY A 31 11.15 13.54 6.58
C GLY A 31 10.06 13.51 5.51
N ASP A 32 9.61 12.33 5.07
CA ASP A 32 8.49 12.23 4.14
C ASP A 32 7.17 12.68 4.79
N THR A 33 6.35 13.39 4.01
CA THR A 33 4.94 13.64 4.36
C THR A 33 4.09 12.48 3.88
N ILE A 34 3.27 11.93 4.76
CA ILE A 34 2.34 10.86 4.43
C ILE A 34 0.95 11.43 4.14
N GLY A 35 0.19 10.75 3.27
CA GLY A 35 -1.22 11.07 3.03
C GLY A 35 -2.13 10.59 4.17
N ASN A 36 -3.41 10.92 4.11
CA ASN A 36 -4.36 10.42 5.10
C ASN A 36 -4.50 8.91 5.02
N PHE A 37 -4.64 8.28 6.18
CA PHE A 37 -5.01 6.88 6.33
C PHE A 37 -5.88 6.73 7.57
N ASN A 38 -6.72 5.70 7.56
CA ASN A 38 -7.54 5.35 8.71
C ASN A 38 -7.52 3.84 8.90
N LEU A 39 -7.79 3.43 10.14
CA LEU A 39 -7.94 2.03 10.51
C LEU A 39 -9.05 1.92 11.56
N GLU A 40 -9.81 0.85 11.48
CA GLU A 40 -10.63 0.42 12.61
C GLU A 40 -9.70 0.05 13.76
N ILE A 41 -9.97 0.60 14.94
CA ILE A 41 -9.20 0.35 16.15
C ILE A 41 -10.09 -0.30 17.20
N CYS A 42 -9.48 -0.99 18.14
CA CYS A 42 -10.19 -1.58 19.27
C CYS A 42 -9.96 -0.73 20.52
N GLU A 43 -10.56 0.47 20.57
CA GLU A 43 -10.56 1.32 21.76
C GLU A 43 -11.83 1.05 22.57
N ASN A 44 -11.73 0.15 23.57
CA ASN A 44 -12.90 -0.39 24.29
C ASN A 44 -13.90 -1.14 23.39
N GLY A 45 -13.43 -1.74 22.30
CA GLY A 45 -14.22 -2.64 21.46
C GLY A 45 -14.83 -2.01 20.21
N GLU A 46 -14.73 -0.69 20.03
CA GLU A 46 -15.20 0.03 18.84
C GLU A 46 -14.25 1.19 18.52
N GLY A 47 -14.38 1.75 17.31
CA GLY A 47 -13.71 3.00 16.94
C GLY A 47 -13.02 2.97 15.59
N THR A 48 -12.79 4.15 15.03
CA THR A 48 -11.96 4.35 13.86
C THR A 48 -11.01 5.49 14.18
N TRP A 49 -9.73 5.27 13.91
CA TRP A 49 -8.71 6.28 14.06
C TRP A 49 -8.33 6.82 12.69
N ASP A 50 -8.28 8.14 12.54
CA ASP A 50 -7.94 8.83 11.29
C ASP A 50 -6.69 9.71 11.48
N TYR A 51 -5.71 9.57 10.61
CA TYR A 51 -4.44 10.30 10.77
C TYR A 51 -4.62 11.82 10.69
N HIS A 52 -5.44 12.33 9.79
CA HIS A 52 -5.64 13.78 9.65
C HIS A 52 -6.40 14.39 10.83
N ILE A 53 -7.30 13.63 11.45
CA ILE A 53 -8.13 14.11 12.56
C ILE A 53 -7.41 13.92 13.90
N ASP A 54 -6.87 12.72 14.14
CA ASP A 54 -6.40 12.29 15.46
C ASP A 54 -4.87 12.32 15.57
N GLY A 55 -4.15 12.10 14.46
CA GLY A 55 -2.69 11.99 14.43
C GLY A 55 -1.94 13.27 14.04
N LEU A 56 -2.52 14.10 13.17
CA LEU A 56 -1.84 15.26 12.60
C LEU A 56 -1.53 16.28 13.71
N HIS A 57 -0.29 16.79 13.72
CA HIS A 57 0.27 17.66 14.77
C HIS A 57 0.51 16.98 16.13
N ASN A 58 0.25 15.68 16.24
CA ASN A 58 0.62 14.88 17.41
C ASN A 58 1.81 13.96 17.07
N VAL A 59 2.54 13.54 18.11
CA VAL A 59 3.52 12.45 17.95
C VAL A 59 2.75 11.13 17.97
N THR A 60 2.48 10.60 16.78
CA THR A 60 1.85 9.27 16.61
C THR A 60 2.93 8.21 16.46
N TRP A 61 2.82 7.15 17.27
CA TRP A 61 3.67 5.97 17.14
C TRP A 61 2.86 4.80 16.58
N ILE A 62 3.38 4.18 15.52
CA ILE A 62 2.70 3.10 14.78
C ILE A 62 3.55 1.85 14.83
N ASN A 63 2.92 0.76 15.25
CA ASN A 63 3.52 -0.56 15.29
C ASN A 63 2.80 -1.47 14.31
N LEU A 64 3.55 -2.06 13.38
CA LEU A 64 3.03 -2.98 12.38
C LEU A 64 3.47 -4.39 12.74
N PHE A 65 2.51 -5.26 13.03
CA PHE A 65 2.75 -6.67 13.31
C PHE A 65 1.70 -7.51 12.59
N THR A 66 2.01 -8.78 12.38
CA THR A 66 1.09 -9.76 11.81
C THR A 66 1.10 -11.02 12.68
N SER A 67 -0.02 -11.73 12.72
CA SER A 67 -0.21 -12.92 13.57
C SER A 67 0.17 -14.25 12.90
N TRP A 68 0.52 -14.22 11.61
CA TRP A 68 0.88 -15.38 10.80
C TRP A 68 2.36 -15.39 10.43
#